data_AF-A0A950WIF2-F1
#
_entry.id   AF-A0A950WIF2-F1
#
_cell.length_a   1.000
_cell.length_b   1.000
_cell.length_c   1.000
_cell.angle_alpha   90.00
_cell.angle_beta   90.00
_cell.angle_gamma   90.00
#
_symmetry.space_group_name_H-M   'P 1'
#
loop_
_entity.id
_entity.type
_entity.pdbx_description
1 polymer ?
#
loop_
_entity_poly.entity_id
_entity_poly.type
_entity_poly.pdbx_seq_one_letter_code
_entity_poly.pdbx_strand_id
1 'polypeptide(L)'
;MTRISEDEFARIVDGIRDDRESIIKHNPIGTDEEILLWMLLAILTSYLNLTEQETPCLTGRPDAGTYREAIRFVMRERMADNFDLDQCLTQLC
;
A
#
# COMPACT_ATOMS: atom_id res chain seq x y z
N MET A 1 -17.34 -7.18 -4.81
CA MET A 1 -16.10 -6.40 -4.97
C MET A 1 -15.86 -5.71 -3.63
N THR A 2 -14.82 -6.09 -2.91
CA THR A 2 -14.53 -5.55 -1.57
C THR A 2 -14.06 -4.11 -1.70
N ARG A 3 -14.61 -3.22 -0.87
CA ARG A 3 -14.16 -1.83 -0.70
C ARG A 3 -13.66 -1.64 0.72
N ILE A 4 -12.87 -0.60 0.94
CA ILE A 4 -12.25 -0.27 2.22
C ILE A 4 -12.61 1.17 2.63
N SER A 5 -12.98 1.38 3.89
CA SER A 5 -13.21 2.71 4.45
C SER A 5 -11.89 3.41 4.83
N GLU A 6 -11.96 4.71 5.11
CA GLU A 6 -10.81 5.47 5.62
C GLU A 6 -10.27 4.86 6.94
N ASP A 7 -11.16 4.55 7.88
CA ASP A 7 -10.79 3.95 9.17
C ASP A 7 -10.09 2.60 9.03
N GLU A 8 -10.55 1.76 8.11
CA GLU A 8 -9.92 0.47 7.84
C GLU A 8 -8.56 0.64 7.19
N PHE A 9 -8.44 1.56 6.23
CA PHE A 9 -7.17 1.88 5.59
C PHE A 9 -6.16 2.46 6.59
N ALA A 10 -6.59 3.40 7.43
CA ALA A 10 -5.79 3.99 8.49
C ALA A 10 -5.28 2.94 9.47
N ARG A 11 -6.12 1.99 9.89
CA ARG A 11 -5.68 0.87 10.74
C ARG A 11 -4.59 0.02 10.10
N ILE A 12 -4.66 -0.23 8.79
CA ILE A 12 -3.62 -0.97 8.06
C ILE A 12 -2.32 -0.15 8.06
N VAL A 13 -2.39 1.14 7.74
CA VAL A 13 -1.24 2.05 7.73
C VAL A 13 -0.59 2.13 9.11
N ASP A 14 -1.39 2.29 10.17
CA ASP A 14 -0.91 2.33 11.55
C ASP A 14 -0.22 1.02 11.94
N GLY A 15 -0.81 -0.14 11.58
CA GLY A 15 -0.18 -1.43 11.85
C GLY A 15 1.18 -1.60 11.17
N ILE A 16 1.30 -1.20 9.90
CA ILE A 16 2.59 -1.24 9.18
C ILE A 16 3.59 -0.28 9.81
N ARG A 17 3.16 0.91 10.23
CA ARG A 17 4.02 1.90 10.89
C ARG A 17 4.54 1.39 12.23
N ASP A 18 3.68 0.76 13.02
CA ASP A 18 4.04 0.22 14.32
C ASP A 18 5.03 -0.95 14.19
N ASP A 19 4.92 -1.75 13.12
CA ASP A 19 5.84 -2.85 12.80
C ASP A 19 7.05 -2.45 11.92
N ARG A 20 7.20 -1.15 11.60
CA ARG A 20 8.17 -0.59 10.64
C ARG A 20 9.59 -1.17 10.80
N GLU A 21 10.14 -1.12 12.01
CA GLU A 21 11.52 -1.56 12.27
C GLU A 21 11.71 -3.04 11.94
N SER A 22 10.72 -3.86 12.28
CA SER A 22 10.73 -5.29 11.98
C SER A 22 10.61 -5.55 10.48
N ILE A 23 9.70 -4.84 9.82
CA ILE A 23 9.47 -4.98 8.38
C ILE A 23 10.75 -4.62 7.59
N ILE A 24 11.38 -3.47 7.89
CA ILE A 24 12.61 -3.02 7.23
C ILE A 24 13.75 -4.01 7.48
N LYS A 25 13.91 -4.47 8.72
CA LYS A 25 14.96 -5.43 9.10
C LYS A 25 14.89 -6.74 8.30
N HIS A 26 13.69 -7.22 7.98
CA HIS A 26 13.50 -8.48 7.25
C HIS A 26 13.44 -8.32 5.72
N ASN A 27 13.36 -7.09 5.21
CA ASN A 27 13.24 -6.80 3.77
C ASN A 27 14.31 -5.78 3.33
N PRO A 28 15.61 -6.11 3.36
CA PRO A 28 16.69 -5.13 3.18
C PRO A 28 16.94 -4.70 1.71
N ILE A 29 15.93 -4.84 0.83
CA ILE A 29 16.04 -4.50 -0.59
C ILE A 29 15.20 -3.25 -0.85
N GLY A 30 15.91 -2.15 -1.13
CA GLY A 30 15.27 -0.85 -1.38
C GLY A 30 15.47 0.12 -0.22
N THR A 31 14.82 1.28 -0.34
CA THR A 31 14.72 2.28 0.72
C THR A 31 13.62 1.91 1.72
N ASP A 32 13.65 2.47 2.93
CA ASP A 32 12.60 2.26 3.93
C ASP A 32 11.21 2.56 3.37
N GLU A 33 11.07 3.65 2.61
CA GLU A 33 9.83 4.03 1.95
C GLU A 33 9.36 2.98 0.91
N GLU A 34 10.27 2.48 0.07
CA GLU A 34 9.96 1.41 -0.90
C GLU A 34 9.45 0.15 -0.21
N ILE A 35 10.10 -0.24 0.88
CA ILE A 35 9.75 -1.44 1.65
C ILE A 35 8.35 -1.31 2.27
N LEU A 36 8.05 -0.16 2.89
CA LEU A 36 6.76 0.05 3.55
C LEU A 36 5.61 0.16 2.54
N LEU A 37 5.83 0.85 1.42
CA LEU A 37 4.83 0.94 0.35
C LEU A 37 4.61 -0.40 -0.34
N TRP A 38 5.66 -1.19 -0.56
CA TRP A 38 5.54 -2.56 -1.06
C TRP A 38 4.71 -3.43 -0.11
N MET A 39 4.98 -3.35 1.19
CA MET A 39 4.21 -4.08 2.21
C MET A 39 2.73 -3.68 2.19
N LEU A 40 2.44 -2.39 2.11
CA LEU A 40 1.07 -1.88 2.00
C LEU A 40 0.38 -2.44 0.73
N LEU A 41 1.04 -2.39 -0.42
CA LEU A 41 0.47 -2.93 -1.66
C LEU A 41 0.18 -4.44 -1.58
N ALA A 42 1.06 -5.21 -0.92
CA ALA A 42 0.85 -6.64 -0.70
C ALA A 42 -0.37 -6.91 0.20
N ILE A 43 -0.50 -6.16 1.31
CA ILE A 43 -1.65 -6.26 2.22
C ILE A 43 -2.94 -5.88 1.49
N LEU A 44 -2.95 -4.78 0.74
CA LEU A 44 -4.14 -4.34 -0.02
C LEU A 44 -4.57 -5.36 -1.07
N THR A 45 -3.61 -5.96 -1.79
CA THR A 45 -3.88 -7.02 -2.77
C THR A 45 -4.64 -8.19 -2.11
N SER A 46 -4.18 -8.61 -0.93
CA SER A 46 -4.84 -9.69 -0.17
C SER A 46 -6.18 -9.25 0.42
N TYR A 47 -6.23 -8.09 1.07
CA TYR A 47 -7.41 -7.57 1.77
C TYR A 47 -8.58 -7.30 0.82
N LEU A 48 -8.31 -6.69 -0.33
CA LEU A 48 -9.32 -6.35 -1.34
C LEU A 48 -9.66 -7.53 -2.26
N ASN A 49 -8.98 -8.67 -2.06
CA ASN A 49 -9.09 -9.88 -2.86
C ASN A 49 -8.96 -9.55 -4.36
N LEU A 50 -7.89 -8.85 -4.72
CA LEU A 50 -7.65 -8.44 -6.11
C LEU A 50 -7.35 -9.67 -6.96
N THR A 51 -7.94 -9.72 -8.15
CA THR A 51 -7.58 -10.71 -9.16
C THR A 51 -6.22 -10.37 -9.78
N GLU A 52 -5.62 -11.33 -10.51
CA GLU A 52 -4.37 -11.07 -11.25
C GLU A 52 -4.50 -9.90 -12.24
N GLN A 53 -5.70 -9.68 -12.82
CA GLN A 53 -5.96 -8.58 -13.76
C GLN A 53 -6.03 -7.21 -13.08
N GLU A 54 -6.34 -7.18 -11.78
CA GLU A 54 -6.45 -5.96 -10.98
C GLU A 54 -5.16 -5.63 -10.23
N THR A 55 -4.21 -6.57 -10.24
CA THR A 55 -2.91 -6.42 -9.60
C THR A 55 -1.96 -5.65 -10.53
N PRO A 56 -1.39 -4.50 -10.13
CA PRO A 56 -0.48 -3.74 -10.97
C PRO A 56 0.76 -4.54 -11.37
N CYS A 57 1.01 -4.65 -12.68
CA CYS A 57 2.25 -5.22 -13.20
C CYS A 57 3.36 -4.16 -13.15
N LEU A 58 4.20 -4.21 -12.11
CA LEU A 58 5.36 -3.33 -12.01
C LEU A 58 6.46 -3.82 -12.96
N THR A 59 6.98 -2.93 -13.80
CA THR A 59 8.05 -3.25 -14.77
C THR A 59 9.36 -2.59 -14.36
N GLY A 60 10.49 -3.26 -14.63
CA GLY A 60 11.82 -2.75 -14.28
C GLY A 60 12.14 -2.88 -12.79
N ARG A 61 12.84 -1.88 -12.24
CA ARG A 61 13.14 -1.78 -10.81
C ARG A 61 12.18 -0.75 -10.18
N PRO A 62 11.13 -1.20 -9.47
CA PRO A 62 10.18 -0.28 -8.85
C PRO A 62 10.87 0.55 -7.76
N ASP A 63 10.46 1.81 -7.68
CA ASP A 63 10.84 2.77 -6.64
C ASP A 63 9.61 3.20 -5.83
N ALA A 64 9.80 4.07 -4.83
CA ALA A 64 8.72 4.57 -4.00
C ALA A 64 7.58 5.22 -4.82
N GLY A 65 7.93 5.98 -5.87
CA GLY A 65 6.96 6.59 -6.77
C GLY A 65 6.09 5.54 -7.48
N THR A 66 6.73 4.48 -7.98
CA THR A 66 6.09 3.34 -8.62
C THR A 66 5.07 2.68 -7.69
N TYR A 67 5.42 2.45 -6.42
CA TYR A 67 4.50 1.86 -5.45
C TYR A 67 3.34 2.80 -5.07
N ARG A 68 3.59 4.11 -4.92
CA ARG A 68 2.53 5.10 -4.67
C ARG A 68 1.51 5.11 -5.81
N GLU A 69 1.97 5.11 -7.05
CA GLU A 69 1.10 5.06 -8.24
C GLU A 69 0.28 3.76 -8.29
N ALA A 70 0.92 2.63 -8.00
CA ALA A 70 0.25 1.33 -7.95
C ALA A 70 -0.86 1.30 -6.88
N ILE A 71 -0.59 1.82 -5.68
CA ILE A 71 -1.59 1.92 -4.61
C ILE A 71 -2.74 2.85 -5.04
N ARG A 72 -2.45 4.02 -5.60
CA ARG A 72 -3.49 4.93 -6.12
C ARG A 72 -4.36 4.28 -7.20
N PHE A 73 -3.75 3.49 -8.08
CA PHE A 73 -4.47 2.74 -9.12
C PHE A 73 -5.44 1.74 -8.49
N VAL A 74 -4.96 0.91 -7.56
CA VAL A 74 -5.80 -0.07 -6.84
C VAL A 74 -6.93 0.61 -6.08
N MET A 75 -6.63 1.70 -5.37
CA MET A 75 -7.59 2.36 -4.48
C MET A 75 -8.70 3.11 -5.23
N ARG A 76 -8.48 3.54 -6.49
CA ARG A 76 -9.43 4.32 -7.28
C ARG A 76 -10.86 3.76 -7.29
N GLU A 77 -11.01 2.44 -7.40
CA GLU A 77 -12.31 1.77 -7.46
C GLU A 77 -12.65 1.00 -6.16
N ARG A 78 -11.75 1.05 -5.18
CA ARG A 78 -11.79 0.24 -3.96
C ARG A 78 -12.01 1.05 -2.69
N MET A 79 -11.94 2.38 -2.76
CA MET A 79 -12.39 3.26 -1.68
C MET A 79 -13.91 3.18 -1.50
N ALA A 80 -14.36 2.93 -0.26
CA ALA A 80 -15.77 2.99 0.10
C ALA A 80 -16.29 4.43 0.06
N ASP A 81 -15.48 5.34 0.60
CA ASP A 81 -15.68 6.80 0.64
C ASP A 81 -14.45 7.48 0.03
N ASN A 82 -14.62 8.63 -0.62
CA ASN A 82 -13.47 9.37 -1.15
C ASN A 82 -12.72 10.07 0.00
N PHE A 83 -11.66 9.44 0.51
CA PHE A 83 -10.75 10.00 1.53
C PHE A 83 -9.40 10.40 0.93
N ASP A 84 -8.61 11.17 1.68
CA ASP A 84 -7.29 11.65 1.23
C ASP A 84 -6.23 10.55 1.36
N LEU A 85 -6.13 9.74 0.30
CA LEU A 85 -5.15 8.67 0.21
C LEU A 85 -3.71 9.17 0.32
N ASP A 86 -3.39 10.33 -0.24
CA ASP A 86 -2.02 10.85 -0.24
C ASP A 86 -1.59 11.29 1.16
N GLN A 87 -2.52 11.83 1.95
CA GLN A 87 -2.28 12.10 3.37
C GLN A 87 -1.96 10.81 4.14
N CYS A 88 -2.74 9.74 3.95
CA CYS A 88 -2.46 8.45 4.62
C CYS A 88 -1.11 7.84 4.18
N LEU A 89 -0.78 7.89 2.90
CA LEU A 89 0.51 7.39 2.40
C LEU A 89 1.70 8.23 2.89
N THR A 90 1.49 9.50 3.19
CA THR A 90 2.51 10.35 3.82
C THR A 90 2.74 9.94 5.27
N GLN A 91 1.69 9.59 6.02
CA GLN A 91 1.82 9.11 7.40
C GLN A 91 2.54 7.75 7.52
N LEU A 92 2.52 6.95 6.45
CA LEU A 92 3.21 5.67 6.39
C LEU A 92 4.74 5.82 6.36
N CYS A 93 5.27 6.89 5.77
CA CYS A 93 6.69 7.03 5.40
C CYS A 93 7.43 8.00 6.32
#